data_AF-A0A844AZ23-F1
#
_entry.id   AF-A0A844AZ23-F1
#
_cell.length_a   1.000
_cell.length_b   1.000
_cell.length_c   1.000
_cell.angle_alpha   90.00
_cell.angle_beta   90.00
_cell.angle_gamma   90.00
#
_symmetry.space_group_name_H-M   'P 1'
#
loop_
_entity.id
_entity.type
_entity.pdbx_description
1 polymer ?
#
loop_
_entity_poly.entity_id
_entity_poly.type
_entity_poly.pdbx_seq_one_letter_code
_entity_poly.pdbx_strand_id
1 'polypeptide(L)'
;MPQADLSYSADLPLNIPAILQSIEATIKAFDPTSGDCKARAHPVAQTLHNHLLLRLSLLQKPHRSDEFMTALNQQLADRLKPQLPTGVILGIELQFLSPCYGSYTL
;
A
#
# COMPACT_ATOMS: atom_id res chain seq x y z
N MET A 1 -6.89 10.79 2.97
CA MET A 1 -7.31 9.84 1.94
C MET A 1 -6.06 9.25 1.29
N PRO A 2 -5.58 8.09 1.78
CA PRO A 2 -4.40 7.43 1.22
C PRO A 2 -4.62 6.98 -0.24
N GLN A 3 -3.55 6.92 -1.03
CA GLN A 3 -3.53 6.36 -2.37
C GLN A 3 -2.62 5.14 -2.36
N ALA A 4 -3.16 3.94 -2.61
CA ALA A 4 -2.38 2.71 -2.61
C ALA A 4 -2.40 2.09 -4.02
N ASP A 5 -1.24 2.08 -4.68
CA ASP A 5 -1.01 1.39 -5.94
C ASP A 5 -0.26 0.09 -5.68
N LEU A 6 -0.86 -1.03 -6.07
CA LEU A 6 -0.27 -2.36 -5.91
C LEU A 6 0.07 -2.96 -7.27
N SER A 7 1.35 -2.99 -7.65
CA SER A 7 1.81 -3.69 -8.85
C SER A 7 2.29 -5.09 -8.48
N TYR A 8 1.98 -6.11 -9.28
CA TYR A 8 2.35 -7.48 -8.95
C TYR A 8 2.52 -8.36 -10.19
N SER A 9 3.35 -9.40 -10.12
CA SER A 9 3.46 -10.43 -11.18
C SER A 9 2.11 -11.14 -11.35
N ALA A 10 1.54 -11.08 -12.56
CA ALA A 10 0.14 -11.44 -12.82
C ALA A 10 -0.19 -12.94 -12.60
N ASP A 11 0.82 -13.81 -12.65
CA ASP A 11 0.73 -15.26 -12.49
C ASP A 11 0.74 -15.71 -11.02
N LEU A 12 0.92 -14.80 -10.07
CA LEU A 12 0.90 -15.13 -8.65
C LEU A 12 -0.52 -15.51 -8.18
N PRO A 13 -0.67 -16.59 -7.39
CA PRO A 13 -1.97 -17.02 -6.85
C PRO A 13 -2.39 -16.14 -5.65
N LEU A 14 -2.67 -14.86 -5.91
CA LEU A 14 -2.99 -13.86 -4.88
C LEU A 14 -4.49 -13.60 -4.76
N ASN A 15 -4.98 -13.47 -3.53
CA ASN A 15 -6.30 -12.90 -3.26
C ASN A 15 -6.20 -11.37 -3.20
N ILE A 16 -6.24 -10.73 -4.37
CA ILE A 16 -6.09 -9.27 -4.50
C ILE A 16 -7.12 -8.48 -3.68
N PRO A 17 -8.43 -8.80 -3.70
CA PRO A 17 -9.39 -8.11 -2.84
C PRO A 17 -9.03 -8.15 -1.35
N ALA A 18 -8.60 -9.30 -0.83
CA ALA A 18 -8.21 -9.44 0.57
C ALA A 18 -6.93 -8.64 0.92
N ILE A 19 -5.98 -8.57 -0.01
CA ILE A 19 -4.76 -7.77 0.13
C ILE A 19 -5.09 -6.27 0.18
N LEU A 20 -5.94 -5.79 -0.74
CA LEU A 20 -6.36 -4.38 -0.76
C LEU A 20 -7.12 -4.00 0.52
N GLN A 21 -8.03 -4.87 0.99
CA GLN A 21 -8.71 -4.69 2.28
C GLN A 21 -7.73 -4.67 3.45
N SER A 22 -6.71 -5.53 3.43
CA SER A 22 -5.68 -5.55 4.47
C SER A 22 -4.87 -4.26 4.51
N ILE A 23 -4.52 -3.70 3.35
CA ILE A 23 -3.80 -2.41 3.26
C ILE A 23 -4.64 -1.30 3.89
N GLU A 24 -5.91 -1.18 3.50
CA GLU A 24 -6.81 -0.16 4.05
C GLU A 24 -7.02 -0.33 5.56
N ALA A 25 -7.27 -1.56 6.02
CA ALA A 25 -7.45 -1.86 7.44
C ALA A 25 -6.21 -1.51 8.27
N THR A 26 -5.00 -1.84 7.78
CA THR A 26 -3.75 -1.47 8.46
C THR A 26 -3.60 0.04 8.55
N ILE A 27 -3.82 0.78 7.46
CA ILE A 27 -3.71 2.25 7.47
C ILE A 27 -4.75 2.86 8.42
N LYS A 28 -5.99 2.36 8.42
CA LYS A 28 -7.06 2.86 9.29
C LYS A 28 -6.80 2.58 10.77
N ALA A 29 -6.25 1.41 11.10
CA ALA A 29 -5.87 1.07 12.46
C ALA A 29 -4.69 1.93 12.95
N PHE A 30 -3.74 2.22 12.07
CA PHE A 30 -2.54 3.01 12.39
C PHE A 30 -2.80 4.52 12.45
N ASP A 31 -3.68 5.03 11.58
CA ASP A 31 -4.16 6.41 11.57
C ASP A 31 -5.68 6.44 11.32
N PRO A 32 -6.50 6.46 12.37
CA PRO A 32 -7.95 6.54 12.25
C PRO A 32 -8.46 7.77 11.49
N THR A 33 -7.65 8.84 11.41
CA THR A 33 -7.95 10.09 10.69
C THR A 33 -7.53 10.06 9.22
N SER A 34 -7.03 8.93 8.73
CA SER A 34 -6.56 8.76 7.36
C SER A 34 -7.65 8.99 6.32
N GLY A 35 -8.91 8.66 6.65
CA GLY A 35 -10.02 8.58 5.69
C GLY A 35 -9.87 7.36 4.77
N ASP A 36 -10.83 7.16 3.86
CA ASP A 36 -10.85 5.98 3.00
C ASP A 36 -9.59 5.88 2.11
N CYS A 37 -9.09 4.65 1.93
CA CYS A 37 -7.97 4.38 1.05
C CYS A 37 -8.46 4.17 -0.38
N LYS A 38 -7.92 4.91 -1.35
CA LYS A 38 -8.18 4.68 -2.77
C LYS A 38 -7.20 3.63 -3.31
N ALA A 39 -7.36 2.41 -2.83
CA ALA A 39 -6.52 1.27 -3.15
C ALA A 39 -6.88 0.66 -4.51
N ARG A 40 -5.87 0.24 -5.26
CA ARG A 40 -6.02 -0.39 -6.59
C ARG A 40 -4.84 -1.31 -6.88
N ALA A 41 -5.08 -2.32 -7.72
CA ALA A 41 -4.06 -3.29 -8.09
C ALA A 41 -3.87 -3.35 -9.60
N HIS A 42 -2.63 -3.56 -10.03
CA HIS A 42 -2.17 -3.56 -11.41
C HIS A 42 -1.37 -4.83 -11.68
N PRO A 43 -1.96 -5.86 -12.31
CA PRO A 43 -1.21 -7.04 -12.72
C PRO A 43 -0.18 -6.68 -13.80
N VAL A 44 1.03 -7.19 -13.65
CA VAL A 44 2.13 -7.05 -14.62
C VAL A 44 2.32 -8.39 -15.33
N ALA A 45 2.01 -8.42 -16.63
CA ALA A 45 1.96 -9.65 -17.40
C ALA A 45 3.33 -10.35 -17.59
N GLN A 46 4.43 -9.58 -17.55
CA GLN A 46 5.78 -10.11 -17.73
C GLN A 46 6.71 -9.53 -16.67
N THR A 47 7.33 -10.41 -15.90
CA THR A 47 8.27 -10.04 -14.83
C THR A 47 9.45 -11.01 -14.82
N LEU A 48 10.67 -10.52 -14.60
CA LEU A 48 11.86 -11.38 -14.47
C LEU A 48 11.91 -12.11 -13.11
N HIS A 49 11.34 -11.49 -12.07
CA HIS A 49 11.24 -12.04 -10.73
C HIS A 49 9.84 -11.80 -10.17
N ASN A 50 9.37 -12.76 -9.39
CA ASN A 50 8.06 -12.70 -8.74
C ASN A 50 8.07 -11.62 -7.65
N HIS A 51 7.22 -10.62 -7.82
CA HIS A 51 7.18 -9.49 -6.90
C HIS A 51 5.79 -8.92 -6.70
N LEU A 52 5.67 -8.20 -5.59
CA LEU A 52 4.54 -7.37 -5.22
C LEU A 52 5.12 -6.03 -4.72
N LEU A 53 4.75 -4.93 -5.36
CA LEU A 53 5.20 -3.59 -5.02
C LEU A 53 4.00 -2.73 -4.62
N LEU A 54 3.94 -2.36 -3.35
CA LEU A 54 2.99 -1.38 -2.83
C LEU A 54 3.63 0.01 -2.83
N ARG A 55 3.01 0.95 -3.54
CA ARG A 55 3.27 2.39 -3.39
C ARG A 55 2.13 3.04 -2.64
N LEU A 56 2.42 3.53 -1.45
CA LEU A 56 1.47 4.21 -0.59
C LEU A 56 1.78 5.71 -0.53
N SER A 57 0.90 6.52 -1.09
CA SER A 57 1.02 7.98 -1.03
C SER A 57 0.06 8.56 0.00
N LEU A 58 0.58 9.41 0.88
CA LEU A 58 -0.15 9.99 2.01
C LEU A 58 -0.09 11.53 1.95
N LEU A 59 -1.14 12.21 2.41
CA LEU A 59 -1.01 13.63 2.71
C LEU A 59 0.02 13.85 3.82
N GLN A 60 0.88 14.85 3.66
CA GLN A 60 1.74 15.28 4.76
C GLN A 60 0.85 15.89 5.86
N LYS A 61 1.03 15.41 7.09
CA LYS A 61 0.32 15.90 8.29
C LYS A 61 1.32 16.04 9.44
N PRO A 62 1.09 16.91 10.43
CA PRO A 62 2.02 17.12 11.53
C PRO A 62 2.43 15.84 12.28
N HIS A 63 1.52 14.88 12.43
CA HIS A 63 1.78 13.61 13.12
C HIS A 63 2.44 12.52 12.26
N ARG A 64 2.57 12.73 10.95
CA ARG A 64 3.15 11.76 10.02
C ARG A 64 4.64 12.06 9.85
N SER A 65 5.38 11.94 10.95
CA SER A 65 6.85 12.05 10.95
C SER A 65 7.50 10.86 10.24
N ASP A 66 8.82 10.89 10.09
CA ASP A 66 9.59 9.78 9.53
C ASP A 66 9.44 8.50 10.37
N GLU A 67 9.35 8.63 11.71
CA GLU A 67 9.08 7.50 12.60
C GLU A 67 7.70 6.90 12.35
N PHE A 68 6.68 7.74 12.16
CA PHE A 68 5.33 7.28 11.79
C PHE A 68 5.36 6.52 10.47
N MET A 69 6.03 7.08 9.44
CA MET A 69 6.10 6.48 8.11
C MET A 69 6.85 5.15 8.15
N THR A 70 7.95 5.07 8.90
CA THR A 70 8.73 3.84 9.08
C THR A 70 7.92 2.75 9.79
N ALA A 71 7.22 3.11 10.88
CA ALA A 71 6.39 2.17 11.62
C ALA A 71 5.18 1.68 10.80
N LEU A 72 4.56 2.56 10.00
CA LEU A 72 3.49 2.17 9.09
C LEU A 72 4.00 1.22 7.99
N ASN A 73 5.19 1.47 7.42
CA ASN A 73 5.81 0.58 6.45
C ASN A 73 6.01 -0.83 7.03
N GLN A 74 6.56 -0.92 8.23
CA GLN A 74 6.79 -2.19 8.92
C GLN A 74 5.47 -2.92 9.20
N GLN A 75 4.44 -2.22 9.68
CA GLN A 75 3.12 -2.82 9.93
C GLN A 75 2.44 -3.34 8.65
N LEU A 76 2.60 -2.62 7.53
CA LEU A 76 2.13 -3.11 6.23
C LEU A 76 2.89 -4.37 5.82
N ALA A 77 4.22 -4.40 5.99
CA ALA A 77 5.03 -5.57 5.68
C ALA A 77 4.58 -6.80 6.49
N ASP A 78 4.41 -6.65 7.80
CA ASP A 78 4.03 -7.75 8.68
C ASP A 78 2.61 -8.25 8.43
N ARG A 79 1.69 -7.36 8.02
CA ARG A 79 0.34 -7.76 7.63
C ARG A 79 0.27 -8.45 6.28
N LEU A 80 1.11 -8.04 5.32
CA LEU A 80 1.06 -8.53 3.95
C LEU A 80 1.84 -9.82 3.73
N LYS A 81 3.02 -10.00 4.35
CA LYS A 81 3.86 -11.19 4.20
C LYS A 81 3.10 -12.52 4.31
N PRO A 82 2.20 -12.74 5.30
CA PRO A 82 1.48 -14.01 5.43
C PRO A 82 0.48 -14.30 4.31
N GLN A 83 0.14 -13.30 3.50
CA GLN A 83 -0.79 -13.42 2.37
C GLN A 83 -0.08 -13.72 1.04
N LEU A 84 1.26 -13.73 1.04
CA LEU A 84 2.07 -13.91 -0.16
C LEU A 84 2.60 -15.34 -0.27
N PRO A 85 2.71 -15.89 -1.50
CA PRO A 85 3.42 -17.14 -1.74
C PRO A 85 4.90 -17.04 -1.33
N THR A 86 5.48 -18.18 -0.95
CA THR A 86 6.91 -18.30 -0.68
C THR A 86 7.74 -17.88 -1.90
N GLY A 87 8.80 -17.10 -1.69
CA GLY A 87 9.72 -16.68 -2.75
C GLY A 87 9.31 -15.41 -3.52
N VAL A 88 8.16 -14.81 -3.19
CA VAL A 88 7.75 -13.50 -3.72
C VAL A 88 8.48 -12.38 -2.97
N ILE A 89 9.00 -11.41 -3.72
CA ILE A 89 9.61 -10.19 -3.15
C ILE A 89 8.50 -9.18 -2.85
N LEU A 90 8.41 -8.72 -1.61
CA LEU A 90 7.53 -7.63 -1.19
C LEU A 90 8.32 -6.32 -1.11
N GLY A 91 8.02 -5.38 -2.00
CA GLY A 91 8.46 -3.99 -1.92
C GLY A 91 7.36 -3.10 -1.35
N ILE A 92 7.70 -2.20 -0.44
CA ILE A 92 6.77 -1.19 0.10
C ILE A 92 7.48 0.16 0.09
N GLU A 93 6.92 1.09 -0.68
CA GLU A 93 7.37 2.47 -0.80
C GLU A 93 6.28 3.38 -0.23
N LEU A 94 6.65 4.21 0.75
CA LEU A 94 5.78 5.24 1.30
C LEU A 94 6.30 6.61 0.86
N GLN A 95 5.39 7.48 0.42
CA GLN A 95 5.73 8.84 0.00
C GLN A 95 4.64 9.83 0.42
N PHE A 96 5.00 11.11 0.46
CA PHE A 96 3.98 12.16 0.55
C PHE A 96 3.44 12.52 -0.84
N LEU A 97 2.13 12.78 -0.89
CA LEU A 97 1.50 13.39 -2.04
C LEU A 97 2.06 14.80 -2.27
N SER A 98 2.01 15.25 -3.53
CA SER A 98 2.34 16.63 -3.90
C SER A 98 1.60 17.63 -3.01
N PRO A 99 2.24 18.76 -2.62
CA PRO A 99 1.56 19.86 -1.92
C PRO A 99 0.35 20.43 -2.68
N CYS A 100 0.30 20.24 -4.01
CA CYS A 100 -0.81 20.67 -4.87
C CYS A 100 -1.82 19.54 -5.17
N TYR A 101 -1.79 18.44 -4.42
CA TYR A 101 -2.75 17.35 -4.61
C TYR A 101 -4.17 17.78 -4.20
N GLY A 102 -5.11 17.63 -5.13
CA GLY A 102 -6.55 17.82 -4.90
C GLY A 102 -7.34 16.54 -5.19
N SER A 103 -8.42 16.32 -4.46
CA SER A 103 -9.40 15.30 -4.77
C SER A 103 -10.80 15.88 -4.58
N TYR A 104 -11.66 15.63 -5.56
CA TYR A 104 -12.98 16.23 -5.65
C TYR A 104 -14.01 15.11 -5.78
N THR A 105 -15.11 15.23 -5.05
CA THR A 105 -16.31 14.42 -5.30
C THR A 105 -17.12 15.14 -6.36
N LEU A 106 -17.53 14.42 -7.40
CA LEU A 106 -18.35 14.94 -8.48
C LEU A 106 -19.84 14.75 -8.17
#